data_AF-A0A2P2JWD0-F1
#
_entry.id   AF-A0A2P2JWD0-F1
#
_cell.length_a   1.000
_cell.length_b   1.000
_cell.length_c   1.000
_cell.angle_alpha   90.00
_cell.angle_beta   90.00
_cell.angle_gamma   90.00
#
_symmetry.space_group_name_H-M   'P 1'
#
loop_
_entity.id
_entity.type
_entity.pdbx_description
1 polymer ?
#
loop_
_entity_poly.entity_id
_entity_poly.type
_entity_poly.pdbx_seq_one_letter_code
_entity_poly.pdbx_strand_id
1 'polypeptide(L)'
;MKSLFSYQNPSLKPLLSNPINPLMASSLTQTRIQPQDAAPDPDDILCTTAQREEGGTQVDNYASSLVETASSTCSALPGRYLNGESRVERAWAHWTKLGRPRLIVAPMVDNSELPFRLLCRKYGAEAAYTPMLHSRIFTENEKYRNQEFTTCKEDRPLFVQFCANDPEILLEAARRVEPYCDYVDINLG
;
A
#
# COMPACT_ATOMS: atom_id res chain seq x y z
N MET A 1 -56.00 -19.24 -16.52
CA MET A 1 -55.55 -17.97 -17.14
C MET A 1 -54.05 -18.06 -17.39
N LYS A 2 -53.65 -18.35 -18.63
CA LYS A 2 -52.25 -18.28 -19.10
C LYS A 2 -52.11 -16.95 -19.84
N SER A 3 -51.30 -16.04 -19.33
CA SER A 3 -50.96 -14.79 -20.03
C SER A 3 -49.57 -14.96 -20.63
N LEU A 4 -49.56 -14.99 -21.97
CA LEU A 4 -48.40 -14.83 -22.83
C LEU A 4 -47.98 -13.36 -22.81
N PHE A 5 -46.76 -13.07 -22.36
CA PHE A 5 -46.06 -11.86 -22.78
C PHE A 5 -44.70 -12.27 -23.34
N SER A 6 -44.63 -12.28 -24.67
CA SER A 6 -43.39 -12.35 -25.42
C SER A 6 -42.67 -11.01 -25.30
N TYR A 7 -41.46 -11.01 -24.75
CA TYR A 7 -40.55 -9.88 -24.94
C TYR A 7 -39.86 -10.06 -26.30
N GLN A 8 -40.23 -9.21 -27.26
CA GLN A 8 -39.55 -9.09 -28.55
C GLN A 8 -38.24 -8.32 -28.35
N ASN A 9 -37.18 -8.90 -28.88
CA ASN A 9 -35.81 -8.40 -28.83
C ASN A 9 -35.58 -7.45 -30.03
N PRO A 10 -35.35 -6.14 -29.84
CA PRO A 10 -35.14 -5.24 -30.97
C PRO A 10 -33.71 -5.38 -31.54
N SER A 11 -33.63 -6.08 -32.67
CA SER A 11 -32.66 -5.95 -33.77
C SER A 11 -31.43 -5.06 -33.51
N LEU A 12 -30.29 -5.70 -33.19
CA LEU A 12 -28.96 -5.12 -33.31
C LEU A 12 -28.58 -5.06 -34.80
N LYS A 13 -28.47 -3.84 -35.35
CA LYS A 13 -27.85 -3.62 -36.66
C LYS A 13 -26.32 -3.58 -36.50
N PRO A 14 -25.54 -4.28 -37.33
CA PRO A 14 -24.09 -4.17 -37.32
C PRO A 14 -23.69 -2.89 -38.06
N LEU A 15 -23.05 -1.95 -37.36
CA LEU A 15 -22.39 -0.83 -38.02
C LEU A 15 -21.02 -1.30 -38.53
N LEU A 16 -20.96 -1.38 -39.86
CA LEU A 16 -19.79 -1.71 -40.67
C LEU A 16 -18.67 -0.68 -40.48
N SER A 17 -17.48 -1.23 -40.22
CA SER A 17 -16.15 -0.84 -40.74
C SER A 17 -15.95 0.60 -41.26
N ASN A 18 -15.16 1.38 -40.53
CA ASN A 18 -14.36 2.43 -41.13
C ASN A 18 -12.88 1.97 -41.21
N PRO A 19 -12.21 2.13 -42.37
CA PRO A 19 -10.86 1.61 -42.59
C PRO A 19 -9.79 2.41 -41.85
N ILE A 20 -8.79 1.68 -41.37
CA ILE A 20 -7.54 2.17 -40.80
C ILE A 20 -6.72 2.80 -41.93
N ASN A 21 -6.34 4.07 -41.78
CA ASN A 21 -5.33 4.70 -42.64
C ASN A 21 -3.93 4.34 -42.12
N PRO A 22 -3.03 3.77 -42.95
CA PRO A 22 -1.61 3.61 -42.61
C PRO A 22 -0.77 4.67 -43.34
N LEU A 23 -0.01 5.50 -42.61
CA LEU A 23 1.10 6.34 -43.10
C LEU A 23 1.62 7.14 -41.87
N MET A 24 2.88 7.22 -41.46
CA MET A 24 4.20 6.98 -42.05
C MET A 24 5.18 6.50 -40.97
N ALA A 25 6.14 5.65 -41.36
CA ALA A 25 7.29 5.24 -40.55
C ALA A 25 8.50 6.14 -40.82
N SER A 26 9.09 6.70 -39.76
CA SER A 26 10.52 7.07 -39.58
C SER A 26 10.63 7.69 -38.19
N SER A 27 11.38 7.21 -37.20
CA SER A 27 12.74 6.70 -37.19
C SER A 27 12.92 5.79 -35.96
N LEU A 28 13.53 4.62 -36.14
CA LEU A 28 13.98 3.79 -35.03
C LEU A 28 15.37 4.28 -34.62
N THR A 29 15.45 5.13 -33.60
CA THR A 29 16.68 5.28 -32.83
C THR A 29 16.78 4.10 -31.86
N GLN A 30 17.46 3.05 -32.30
CA GLN A 30 17.78 1.90 -31.47
C GLN A 30 18.93 2.27 -30.54
N THR A 31 18.62 2.75 -29.34
CA THR A 31 19.63 2.86 -28.27
C THR A 31 19.91 1.45 -27.75
N ARG A 32 20.95 0.82 -28.29
CA ARG A 32 21.55 -0.40 -27.75
C ARG A 32 22.14 -0.06 -26.38
N ILE A 33 21.40 -0.33 -25.31
CA ILE A 33 21.94 -0.32 -23.95
C ILE A 33 22.76 -1.61 -23.80
N GLN A 34 24.08 -1.44 -23.77
CA GLN A 34 24.99 -2.46 -23.25
C GLN A 34 24.68 -2.63 -21.75
N PRO A 35 24.79 -3.84 -21.16
CA PRO A 35 24.77 -3.98 -19.71
C PRO A 35 26.05 -3.33 -19.19
N GLN A 36 25.94 -2.06 -18.80
CA GLN A 36 26.90 -1.41 -17.94
C GLN A 36 26.35 -1.58 -16.53
N ASP A 37 27.16 -2.22 -15.69
CA ASP A 37 26.87 -2.51 -14.29
C ASP A 37 26.24 -1.29 -13.62
N ALA A 38 24.94 -1.39 -13.32
CA ALA A 38 24.21 -0.35 -12.64
C ALA A 38 24.84 -0.16 -11.26
N ALA A 39 25.36 1.04 -11.01
CA ALA A 39 25.85 1.41 -9.69
C ALA A 39 24.72 1.21 -8.66
N PRO A 40 25.01 0.71 -7.45
CA PRO A 40 24.00 0.49 -6.43
C PRO A 40 23.24 1.78 -6.12
N ASP A 41 21.93 1.67 -5.98
CA ASP A 41 21.06 2.76 -5.54
C ASP A 41 21.55 3.26 -4.17
N PRO A 42 21.81 4.57 -3.98
CA PRO A 42 22.23 5.11 -2.68
C PRO A 42 21.27 4.76 -1.53
N ASP A 43 19.99 4.48 -1.82
CA ASP A 43 19.02 4.07 -0.81
C ASP A 43 19.23 2.62 -0.32
N ASP A 44 19.81 1.73 -1.14
CA ASP A 44 20.22 0.37 -0.74
C ASP A 44 21.43 0.39 0.21
N ILE A 45 22.30 1.40 0.08
CA ILE A 45 23.52 1.55 0.89
C ILE A 45 23.19 1.93 2.34
N LEU A 46 22.09 2.66 2.56
CA LEU A 46 21.62 3.02 3.90
C LEU A 46 21.13 1.79 4.69
N CYS A 47 20.62 0.76 4.01
CA CYS A 47 20.20 -0.49 4.63
C CYS A 47 21.36 -1.46 4.91
N THR A 48 22.53 -1.26 4.28
CA THR A 48 23.63 -2.23 4.31
C THR A 48 24.80 -1.80 5.21
N THR A 49 24.93 -0.51 5.52
CA THR A 49 26.08 0.07 6.25
C THR A 49 26.09 -0.15 7.77
N ALA A 50 25.15 -0.90 8.34
CA ALA A 50 25.22 -1.29 9.76
C ALA A 50 26.15 -2.49 10.06
N GLN A 51 26.81 -3.09 9.06
CA GLN A 51 27.78 -4.17 9.27
C GLN A 51 29.00 -4.04 8.36
N ARG A 52 30.05 -3.38 8.86
CA ARG A 52 31.48 -3.73 8.72
C ARG A 52 32.36 -2.62 9.31
N GLU A 53 32.70 -2.76 10.58
CA GLU A 53 33.96 -2.25 11.12
C GLU A 53 34.65 -3.41 11.87
N GLU A 54 35.65 -4.02 11.23
CA GLU A 54 36.72 -4.70 11.95
C GLU A 54 38.01 -3.91 11.76
N GLY A 55 38.64 -3.53 12.88
CA GLY A 55 39.88 -2.77 12.93
C GLY A 55 40.37 -2.48 14.35
N GLY A 56 40.51 -3.54 15.17
CA GLY A 56 41.27 -3.73 16.43
C GLY A 56 41.68 -2.56 17.35
N THR A 57 41.44 -2.72 18.68
CA THR A 57 42.48 -2.96 19.71
C THR A 57 41.86 -3.16 21.12
N GLN A 58 42.36 -4.20 21.83
CA GLN A 58 42.40 -4.46 23.28
C GLN A 58 41.21 -5.07 24.08
N VAL A 59 41.44 -6.35 24.40
CA VAL A 59 41.16 -7.18 25.60
C VAL A 59 40.57 -6.49 26.83
N ASP A 60 39.47 -7.05 27.37
CA ASP A 60 39.40 -7.52 28.76
C ASP A 60 38.26 -8.53 28.98
N ASN A 61 38.61 -9.62 29.68
CA ASN A 61 37.77 -10.74 30.08
C ASN A 61 36.86 -10.38 31.26
N TYR A 62 35.60 -10.83 31.24
CA TYR A 62 34.99 -11.41 32.45
C TYR A 62 33.88 -12.39 32.08
N ALA A 63 34.06 -13.65 32.48
CA ALA A 63 33.17 -14.76 32.25
C ALA A 63 31.94 -14.70 33.17
N SER A 64 30.80 -15.24 32.72
CA SER A 64 30.29 -16.52 33.25
C SER A 64 28.91 -16.85 32.66
N SER A 65 28.78 -18.11 32.28
CA SER A 65 27.59 -18.84 31.87
C SER A 65 26.38 -18.63 32.76
N LEU A 66 25.17 -18.77 32.20
CA LEU A 66 24.24 -19.84 32.56
C LEU A 66 23.19 -20.01 31.44
N VAL A 67 22.93 -21.27 31.12
CA VAL A 67 21.92 -21.76 30.18
C VAL A 67 20.61 -21.89 30.96
N GLU A 68 19.50 -21.33 30.47
CA GLU A 68 18.20 -21.85 30.88
C GLU A 68 17.07 -21.64 29.85
N THR A 69 16.31 -22.71 29.71
CA THR A 69 15.23 -22.99 28.77
C THR A 69 13.90 -22.44 29.31
N ALA A 70 13.16 -21.61 28.56
CA ALA A 70 11.70 -21.41 28.70
C ALA A 70 11.19 -20.49 27.57
N SER A 71 10.30 -20.97 26.69
CA SER A 71 8.84 -20.88 26.81
C SER A 71 8.25 -19.48 26.62
N SER A 72 7.61 -19.29 25.45
CA SER A 72 6.33 -18.59 25.26
C SER A 72 6.04 -17.40 26.20
N THR A 73 6.42 -16.20 25.78
CA THR A 73 5.62 -14.97 25.90
C THR A 73 6.31 -13.87 25.10
N CYS A 74 5.68 -13.39 24.03
CA CYS A 74 6.18 -12.25 23.25
C CYS A 74 5.78 -10.93 23.94
N SER A 75 6.49 -10.59 25.02
CA SER A 75 6.50 -9.22 25.54
C SER A 75 7.43 -8.40 24.64
N ALA A 76 6.84 -7.64 23.72
CA ALA A 76 7.58 -6.71 22.88
C ALA A 76 8.22 -5.62 23.76
N LEU A 77 9.54 -5.72 23.97
CA LEU A 77 10.33 -4.64 24.56
C LEU A 77 10.36 -3.44 23.60
N PRO A 78 10.09 -2.21 24.08
CA PRO A 78 10.18 -1.01 23.27
C PRO A 78 11.66 -0.63 23.15
N GLY A 79 12.31 -0.96 22.04
CA GLY A 79 13.66 -0.43 21.79
C GLY A 79 14.55 -1.18 20.79
N ARG A 80 14.18 -2.36 20.30
CA ARG A 80 14.90 -2.98 19.18
C ARG A 80 14.21 -2.67 17.86
N TYR A 81 14.83 -1.81 17.07
CA TYR A 81 14.56 -1.77 15.64
C TYR A 81 14.80 -3.18 15.09
N LEU A 82 13.73 -3.82 14.63
CA LEU A 82 13.78 -5.12 13.99
C LEU A 82 14.69 -5.02 12.76
N ASN A 83 15.58 -5.99 12.57
CA ASN A 83 16.50 -6.03 11.44
C ASN A 83 15.70 -5.93 10.11
N GLY A 84 16.25 -5.28 9.08
CA GLY A 84 15.52 -4.93 7.85
C GLY A 84 14.75 -6.11 7.22
N GLU A 85 15.41 -7.26 7.09
CA GLU A 85 14.82 -8.50 6.56
C GLU A 85 13.57 -8.96 7.34
N SER A 86 13.60 -8.86 8.67
CA SER A 86 12.46 -9.25 9.51
C SER A 86 11.27 -8.30 9.41
N ARG A 87 11.48 -7.05 9.01
CA ARG A 87 10.39 -6.09 8.74
C ARG A 87 9.70 -6.44 7.42
N VAL A 88 10.50 -6.75 6.40
CA VAL A 88 10.03 -7.14 5.06
C VAL A 88 9.23 -8.43 5.14
N GLU A 89 9.74 -9.46 5.83
CA GLU A 89 9.03 -10.74 5.97
C GLU A 89 7.68 -10.58 6.67
N ARG A 90 7.62 -9.76 7.74
CA ARG A 90 6.35 -9.48 8.42
C ARG A 90 5.35 -8.75 7.52
N ALA A 91 5.81 -7.82 6.70
CA ALA A 91 4.95 -7.10 5.74
C ALA A 91 4.39 -8.07 4.69
N TRP A 92 5.22 -8.95 4.12
CA TRP A 92 4.78 -9.96 3.16
C TRP A 92 3.84 -11.01 3.76
N ALA A 93 4.10 -11.45 4.99
CA ALA A 93 3.21 -12.33 5.72
C ALA A 93 1.83 -11.67 5.96
N HIS A 94 1.81 -10.39 6.33
CA HIS A 94 0.57 -9.62 6.50
C HIS A 94 -0.18 -9.45 5.17
N TRP A 95 0.51 -9.07 4.10
CA TRP A 95 -0.06 -8.98 2.75
C TRP A 95 -0.68 -10.31 2.27
N THR A 96 0.00 -11.41 2.56
CA THR A 96 -0.48 -12.77 2.26
C THR A 96 -1.72 -13.09 3.07
N LYS A 97 -1.75 -12.74 4.36
CA LYS A 97 -2.90 -12.92 5.25
C LYS A 97 -4.14 -12.13 4.78
N LEU A 98 -3.96 -10.97 4.17
CA LEU A 98 -5.04 -10.17 3.58
C LEU A 98 -5.59 -10.76 2.26
N GLY A 99 -5.01 -11.85 1.74
CA GLY A 99 -5.47 -12.49 0.51
C GLY A 99 -4.81 -11.96 -0.76
N ARG A 100 -3.78 -11.11 -0.66
CA ARG A 100 -3.02 -10.55 -1.80
C ARG A 100 -3.93 -9.85 -2.83
N PRO A 101 -4.70 -8.83 -2.42
CA PRO A 101 -5.68 -8.18 -3.29
C PRO A 101 -5.01 -7.61 -4.55
N ARG A 102 -5.62 -7.84 -5.71
CA ARG A 102 -5.15 -7.40 -7.04
C ARG A 102 -6.02 -6.30 -7.62
N LEU A 103 -7.32 -6.31 -7.32
CA LEU A 103 -8.28 -5.30 -7.74
C LEU A 103 -8.47 -4.29 -6.60
N ILE A 104 -7.71 -3.20 -6.65
CA ILE A 104 -7.66 -2.18 -5.59
C ILE A 104 -8.26 -0.88 -6.12
N VAL A 105 -9.25 -0.34 -5.41
CA VAL A 105 -9.84 0.97 -5.74
C VAL A 105 -8.83 2.06 -5.42
N ALA A 106 -8.46 2.87 -6.42
CA ALA A 106 -7.52 3.97 -6.27
C ALA A 106 -8.08 5.10 -5.39
N PRO A 107 -7.21 5.88 -4.71
CA PRO A 107 -7.62 7.05 -3.95
C PRO A 107 -8.08 8.18 -4.89
N MET A 108 -9.30 8.66 -4.68
CA MET A 108 -9.87 9.80 -5.42
C MET A 108 -10.60 10.73 -4.44
N VAL A 109 -10.20 12.00 -4.41
CA VAL A 109 -10.89 13.05 -3.65
C VAL A 109 -12.31 13.23 -4.18
N ASP A 110 -13.28 13.43 -3.29
CA ASP A 110 -14.72 13.57 -3.55
C ASP A 110 -15.36 12.38 -4.31
N ASN A 111 -14.73 11.20 -4.26
CA ASN A 111 -15.22 10.01 -4.94
C ASN A 111 -14.99 8.71 -4.18
N SER A 112 -13.89 8.58 -3.43
CA SER A 112 -13.54 7.31 -2.76
C SER A 112 -14.11 7.18 -1.35
N GLU A 113 -15.21 7.84 -1.02
CA GLU A 113 -15.87 7.77 0.29
C GLU A 113 -16.50 6.38 0.51
N LEU A 114 -16.88 6.09 1.76
CA LEU A 114 -17.39 4.77 2.17
C LEU A 114 -18.46 4.19 1.23
N PRO A 115 -19.51 4.94 0.82
CA PRO A 115 -20.53 4.40 -0.08
C PRO A 115 -19.97 3.92 -1.44
N PHE A 116 -19.00 4.64 -1.99
CA PHE A 116 -18.37 4.27 -3.26
C PHE A 116 -17.49 3.03 -3.11
N ARG A 117 -16.69 2.96 -2.05
CA ARG A 117 -15.85 1.78 -1.77
C ARG A 117 -16.70 0.53 -1.59
N LEU A 118 -17.81 0.62 -0.85
CA LEU A 118 -18.76 -0.48 -0.70
C LEU A 118 -19.40 -0.90 -2.03
N LEU A 119 -19.72 0.07 -2.89
CA LEU A 119 -20.20 -0.21 -4.24
C LEU A 119 -19.15 -0.98 -5.06
N CYS A 120 -17.90 -0.52 -5.08
CA CYS A 120 -16.81 -1.19 -5.79
C CYS A 120 -16.57 -2.61 -5.27
N ARG A 121 -16.64 -2.82 -3.94
CA ARG A 121 -16.55 -4.15 -3.32
C ARG A 121 -17.65 -5.09 -3.80
N LYS A 122 -18.88 -4.58 -3.92
CA LYS A 122 -20.01 -5.34 -4.49
C LYS A 122 -19.75 -5.80 -5.93
N TYR A 123 -18.90 -5.08 -6.68
CA TYR A 123 -18.51 -5.41 -8.06
C TYR A 123 -17.13 -6.07 -8.18
N GLY A 124 -16.54 -6.54 -7.07
CA GLY A 124 -15.34 -7.36 -7.09
C GLY A 124 -14.04 -6.65 -6.74
N ALA A 125 -14.08 -5.42 -6.22
CA ALA A 125 -12.89 -4.84 -5.60
C ALA A 125 -12.49 -5.62 -4.35
N GLU A 126 -11.21 -5.98 -4.27
CA GLU A 126 -10.64 -6.80 -3.20
C GLU A 126 -10.07 -5.93 -2.07
N ALA A 127 -9.66 -4.70 -2.38
CA ALA A 127 -9.25 -3.69 -1.41
C ALA A 127 -9.61 -2.29 -1.93
N ALA A 128 -9.54 -1.28 -1.06
CA ALA A 128 -9.82 0.09 -1.46
C ALA A 128 -8.96 1.08 -0.65
N TYR A 129 -8.60 2.18 -1.30
CA TYR A 129 -8.08 3.36 -0.64
C TYR A 129 -9.21 4.31 -0.21
N THR A 130 -8.99 5.06 0.88
CA THR A 130 -9.76 6.27 1.19
C THR A 130 -9.52 7.36 0.14
N PRO A 131 -10.29 8.47 0.17
CA PRO A 131 -9.82 9.72 -0.43
C PRO A 131 -8.44 10.10 0.13
N MET A 132 -7.69 10.92 -0.60
CA MET A 132 -6.43 11.50 -0.10
C MET A 132 -6.75 12.47 1.04
N LEU A 133 -6.31 12.14 2.26
CA LEU A 133 -6.56 12.94 3.45
C LEU A 133 -5.39 13.88 3.73
N HIS A 134 -5.66 15.13 4.08
CA HIS A 134 -4.60 16.05 4.49
C HIS A 134 -4.21 15.80 5.96
N SER A 135 -3.02 15.24 6.20
CA SER A 135 -2.54 14.83 7.54
C SER A 135 -2.71 15.91 8.62
N ARG A 136 -2.29 17.15 8.33
CA ARG A 136 -2.47 18.30 9.24
C ARG A 136 -3.92 18.59 9.58
N ILE A 137 -4.79 18.76 8.57
CA ILE A 137 -6.21 19.07 8.77
C ILE A 137 -6.90 17.91 9.49
N PHE A 138 -6.57 16.67 9.12
CA PHE A 138 -7.09 15.46 9.76
C PHE A 138 -6.77 15.40 11.26
N THR A 139 -5.59 15.88 11.63
CA THR A 139 -5.12 15.91 13.02
C THR A 139 -5.75 17.06 13.80
N GLU A 140 -5.73 18.27 13.27
CA GLU A 140 -6.18 19.48 13.97
C GLU A 140 -7.72 19.62 14.00
N ASN A 141 -8.42 19.15 12.96
CA ASN A 141 -9.84 19.41 12.76
C ASN A 141 -10.67 18.12 12.83
N GLU A 142 -11.36 17.94 13.96
CA GLU A 142 -12.27 16.82 14.17
C GLU A 142 -13.46 16.80 13.21
N LYS A 143 -14.01 17.97 12.87
CA LYS A 143 -15.14 18.06 11.93
C LYS A 143 -14.72 17.53 10.55
N TYR A 144 -13.56 17.97 10.05
CA TYR A 144 -13.00 17.47 8.78
C TYR A 144 -12.78 15.96 8.84
N ARG A 145 -12.14 15.47 9.90
CA ARG A 145 -11.89 14.02 10.08
C ARG A 145 -13.18 13.20 10.05
N ASN A 146 -14.23 13.63 10.74
CA ASN A 146 -15.50 12.91 10.79
C ASN A 146 -16.28 12.98 9.47
N GLN A 147 -16.01 13.98 8.62
CA GLN A 147 -16.63 14.16 7.32
C GLN A 147 -15.93 13.32 6.24
N GLU A 148 -14.60 13.44 6.17
CA GLU A 148 -13.80 12.82 5.09
C GLU A 148 -13.44 11.36 5.38
N PHE A 149 -13.41 10.97 6.65
CA PHE A 149 -13.05 9.61 7.05
C PHE A 149 -14.19 8.91 7.78
N THR A 150 -14.81 7.99 7.05
CA THR A 150 -15.81 7.06 7.56
C THR A 150 -15.47 5.65 7.09
N THR A 151 -15.75 4.64 7.90
CA THR A 151 -15.52 3.22 7.56
C THR A 151 -16.51 2.30 8.31
N CYS A 152 -16.58 1.04 7.91
CA CYS A 152 -17.34 -0.02 8.57
C CYS A 152 -16.59 -1.37 8.49
N LYS A 153 -17.15 -2.42 9.10
CA LYS A 153 -16.48 -3.74 9.15
C LYS A 153 -16.29 -4.36 7.78
N GLU A 154 -17.25 -4.12 6.89
CA GLU A 154 -17.30 -4.63 5.52
C GLU A 154 -16.33 -3.90 4.58
N ASP A 155 -15.77 -2.77 5.03
CA ASP A 155 -14.85 -1.96 4.23
C ASP A 155 -13.39 -2.42 4.31
N ARG A 156 -13.13 -3.63 4.81
CA ARG A 156 -11.77 -4.19 4.89
C ARG A 156 -11.51 -5.21 3.77
N PRO A 157 -10.29 -5.27 3.21
CA PRO A 157 -9.09 -4.49 3.54
C PRO A 157 -9.15 -3.01 3.12
N LEU A 158 -8.78 -2.09 4.02
CA LEU A 158 -8.82 -0.63 3.80
C LEU A 158 -7.42 -0.01 3.92
N PHE A 159 -7.05 0.80 2.95
CA PHE A 159 -5.81 1.57 2.97
C PHE A 159 -6.13 3.06 3.13
N VAL A 160 -5.49 3.72 4.09
CA VAL A 160 -5.69 5.16 4.31
C VAL A 160 -4.52 5.93 3.73
N GLN A 161 -4.80 6.80 2.77
CA GLN A 161 -3.76 7.62 2.14
C GLN A 161 -3.74 9.02 2.74
N PHE A 162 -2.55 9.48 3.12
CA PHE A 162 -2.32 10.86 3.53
C PHE A 162 -1.47 11.63 2.52
N CYS A 163 -1.80 12.89 2.29
CA CYS A 163 -0.79 13.87 1.91
C CYS A 163 -0.19 14.51 3.17
N ALA A 164 1.13 14.55 3.21
CA ALA A 164 1.89 15.03 4.36
C ALA A 164 3.24 15.60 3.92
N ASN A 165 3.71 16.58 4.68
CA ASN A 165 5.01 17.22 4.50
C ASN A 165 5.79 17.33 5.83
N ASP A 166 5.23 16.82 6.92
CA ASP A 166 5.84 16.79 8.25
C ASP A 166 5.68 15.38 8.85
N PRO A 167 6.78 14.74 9.29
CA PRO A 167 6.75 13.36 9.77
C PRO A 167 6.01 13.20 11.10
N GLU A 168 6.04 14.19 11.99
CA GLU A 168 5.38 14.12 13.29
C GLU A 168 3.86 14.25 13.15
N ILE A 169 3.41 15.17 12.29
CA ILE A 169 2.00 15.33 11.95
C ILE A 169 1.47 14.06 11.25
N LEU A 170 2.26 13.47 10.34
CA LEU A 170 1.88 12.21 9.70
C LEU A 170 1.76 11.06 10.71
N LEU A 171 2.71 10.95 11.65
CA LEU A 171 2.67 9.93 12.69
C LEU A 171 1.42 10.08 13.58
N GLU A 172 1.06 11.30 13.97
CA GLU A 172 -0.15 11.56 14.74
C GLU A 172 -1.42 11.18 13.94
N ALA A 173 -1.49 11.56 12.67
CA ALA A 173 -2.59 11.19 11.79
C ALA A 173 -2.71 9.67 11.62
N ALA A 174 -1.58 8.97 11.43
CA ALA A 174 -1.52 7.52 11.29
C ALA A 174 -2.03 6.80 12.55
N ARG A 175 -1.63 7.25 13.76
CA ARG A 175 -2.12 6.70 15.03
C ARG A 175 -3.64 6.81 15.18
N ARG A 176 -4.25 7.85 14.63
CA ARG A 176 -5.71 8.04 14.67
C ARG A 176 -6.47 7.07 13.77
N VAL A 177 -5.85 6.60 12.68
CA VAL A 177 -6.48 5.67 11.72
C VAL A 177 -6.06 4.21 11.92
N GLU A 178 -5.00 3.94 12.68
CA GLU A 178 -4.48 2.60 12.96
C GLU A 178 -5.57 1.57 13.34
N PRO A 179 -6.55 1.86 14.22
CA PRO A 179 -7.59 0.88 14.58
C PRO A 179 -8.57 0.56 13.44
N TYR A 180 -8.59 1.39 12.40
CA TYR A 180 -9.65 1.44 11.39
C TYR A 180 -9.19 0.98 10.01
N CYS A 181 -7.88 0.81 9.78
CA CYS A 181 -7.31 0.45 8.48
C CYS A 181 -6.35 -0.75 8.57
N ASP A 182 -5.92 -1.26 7.41
CA ASP A 182 -4.92 -2.33 7.28
C ASP A 182 -3.54 -1.78 6.91
N TYR A 183 -3.51 -0.66 6.20
CA TYR A 183 -2.28 0.07 5.86
C TYR A 183 -2.50 1.58 5.85
N VAL A 184 -1.42 2.30 6.13
CA VAL A 184 -1.29 3.74 5.91
C VAL A 184 -0.35 3.94 4.73
N ASP A 185 -0.76 4.81 3.81
CA ASP A 185 -0.06 5.14 2.58
C ASP A 185 0.27 6.64 2.52
N ILE A 186 1.36 6.97 1.84
CA ILE A 186 1.81 8.35 1.64
C ILE A 186 1.65 8.68 0.17
N ASN A 187 0.85 9.71 -0.12
CA ASN A 187 0.75 10.23 -1.47
C ASN A 187 2.05 10.94 -1.87
N LEU A 188 2.71 10.43 -2.91
CA LEU A 188 3.92 10.99 -3.52
C LEU A 188 3.71 11.32 -5.01
N GLY A 189 2.45 11.48 -5.44
CA GLY A 189 2.05 11.74 -6.83
C GLY A 189 1.78 13.20 -7.14
#